data_AF-A0ABC8XKZ5-F1
#
_entry.id   AF-A0ABC8XKZ5-F1
#
_cell.length_a   1.000
_cell.length_b   1.000
_cell.length_c   1.000
_cell.angle_alpha   90.00
_cell.angle_beta   90.00
_cell.angle_gamma   90.00
#
_symmetry.space_group_name_H-M   'P 1'
#
loop_
_entity.id
_entity.type
_entity.pdbx_description
1 polymer ?
#
loop_
_entity_poly.entity_id
_entity_poly.type
_entity_poly.pdbx_seq_one_letter_code
_entity_poly.pdbx_strand_id
1 'polypeptide(L)'
;MAGREKRRSAAALDGDEQRLRRRQEEAALLLGRIRGLVRWVVEEVAAGRSPSIVIHRYRNYCSAADASPPSPCGCSYDAPVGTDVLTLLHKDCHTSRLNVLLRVLLVVQQLLQQNKHCSKRDIYYMYPSIFVEVAVVDRAINDICILFKCSRHNLNVVPVVKGLVMGWIRFVEGEKKVYCIKNVNAAFSIPVSIEAIKDVVSVAHYILVVEKETVFQRLANDKFCERNRCIVITGRGYPDIPTRRFLRYLVEQLHLPAYCLVDSDPYGFDILATYKFGSLQLAYDANLLCVPDIRWLGVFTSDFEDFCLPDCCLLHLSPEDRRKAESILSRCYLHKEAPEWRLELEAMLQKGVKFEIEALSASSISFLSDKYIPQKIKQGRHI
;
A
#
# COMPACT_ATOMS: atom_id res chain seq x y z
N MET A 1 12.77 -11.05 39.71
CA MET A 1 12.63 -10.62 38.30
C MET A 1 12.93 -11.73 37.28
N ALA A 2 13.92 -12.60 37.50
CA ALA A 2 14.30 -13.69 36.58
C ALA A 2 13.18 -14.69 36.17
N GLY A 3 12.21 -14.96 37.06
CA GLY A 3 11.09 -15.88 36.76
C GLY A 3 10.04 -15.32 35.79
N ARG A 4 9.92 -13.99 35.68
CA ARG A 4 8.97 -13.32 34.79
C ARG A 4 9.50 -13.20 33.36
N GLU A 5 10.83 -13.07 33.20
CA GLU A 5 11.52 -13.14 31.91
C GLU A 5 11.53 -14.56 31.34
N LYS A 6 11.79 -15.60 32.15
CA LYS A 6 11.72 -17.00 31.68
C LYS A 6 10.32 -17.39 31.17
N ARG A 7 9.25 -16.98 31.86
CA ARG A 7 7.87 -17.25 31.42
C ARG A 7 7.50 -16.48 30.14
N ARG A 8 7.96 -15.23 29.98
CA ARG A 8 7.78 -14.48 28.72
C ARG A 8 8.56 -15.05 27.55
N SER A 9 9.78 -15.55 27.80
CA SER A 9 10.61 -16.21 26.79
C SER A 9 9.99 -17.53 26.30
N ALA A 10 9.43 -18.33 27.21
CA ALA A 10 8.77 -19.58 26.86
C ALA A 10 7.49 -19.36 26.03
N ALA A 11 6.67 -18.36 26.39
CA ALA A 11 5.47 -17.99 25.63
C ALA A 11 5.80 -17.40 24.24
N ALA A 12 6.92 -16.68 24.11
CA ALA A 12 7.37 -16.13 22.83
C ALA A 12 7.84 -17.22 21.85
N LEU A 13 8.57 -18.23 22.36
CA LEU A 13 9.03 -19.40 21.60
C LEU A 13 7.86 -20.27 21.13
N ASP A 14 6.87 -20.53 22.00
CA ASP A 14 5.64 -21.26 21.64
C ASP A 14 4.85 -20.51 20.54
N GLY A 15 4.77 -19.18 20.63
CA GLY A 15 4.12 -18.36 19.61
C GLY A 15 4.84 -18.33 18.24
N ASP A 16 6.17 -18.43 18.19
CA ASP A 16 6.92 -18.51 16.93
C ASP A 16 6.87 -19.91 16.31
N GLU A 17 6.93 -20.96 17.13
CA GLU A 17 6.79 -22.34 16.66
C GLU A 17 5.38 -22.59 16.08
N GLN A 18 4.34 -22.08 16.73
CA GLN A 18 2.96 -22.13 16.21
C GLN A 18 2.80 -21.38 14.88
N ARG A 19 3.48 -20.23 14.70
CA ARG A 19 3.44 -19.47 13.44
C ARG A 19 4.17 -20.19 12.32
N LEU A 20 5.32 -20.78 12.61
CA LEU A 20 6.05 -21.58 11.63
C LEU A 20 5.23 -22.78 11.18
N ARG A 21 4.57 -23.48 12.12
CA ARG A 21 3.63 -24.57 11.83
C ARG A 21 2.47 -24.10 10.95
N ARG A 22 1.81 -22.98 11.31
CA ARG A 22 0.74 -22.40 10.48
C ARG A 22 1.21 -22.06 9.07
N ARG A 23 2.39 -21.47 8.92
CA ARG A 23 2.97 -21.19 7.59
C ARG A 23 3.24 -22.45 6.79
N GLN A 24 3.72 -23.52 7.42
CA GLN A 24 3.93 -24.81 6.78
C GLN A 24 2.60 -25.45 6.37
N GLU A 25 1.57 -25.38 7.21
CA GLU A 25 0.22 -25.85 6.91
C GLU A 25 -0.42 -25.08 5.75
N GLU A 26 -0.31 -23.76 5.75
CA GLU A 26 -0.77 -22.89 4.66
C GLU A 26 -0.03 -23.19 3.35
N ALA A 27 1.29 -23.34 3.40
CA ALA A 27 2.10 -23.70 2.24
C ALA A 27 1.71 -25.09 1.69
N ALA A 28 1.46 -26.07 2.57
CA ALA A 28 1.00 -27.40 2.18
C ALA A 28 -0.40 -27.34 1.52
N LEU A 29 -1.32 -26.55 2.07
CA LEU A 29 -2.64 -26.32 1.50
C LEU A 29 -2.56 -25.69 0.11
N LEU A 30 -1.71 -24.67 -0.05
CA LEU A 30 -1.49 -24.01 -1.35
C LEU A 30 -0.87 -24.95 -2.37
N LEU A 31 0.12 -25.77 -1.97
CA LEU A 31 0.69 -26.80 -2.84
C LEU A 31 -0.37 -27.83 -3.27
N GLY A 32 -1.28 -28.20 -2.38
CA GLY A 32 -2.44 -29.04 -2.70
C GLY A 32 -3.35 -28.40 -3.75
N ARG A 33 -3.70 -27.11 -3.58
CA ARG A 33 -4.50 -26.34 -4.54
C ARG A 33 -3.83 -26.20 -5.90
N ILE A 34 -2.52 -25.93 -5.93
CA ILE A 34 -1.72 -25.85 -7.17
C ILE A 34 -1.75 -27.19 -7.91
N ARG A 35 -1.47 -28.30 -7.21
CA ARG A 35 -1.51 -29.64 -7.81
C ARG A 35 -2.89 -30.00 -8.34
N GLY A 36 -3.94 -29.65 -7.59
CA GLY A 36 -5.33 -29.85 -8.02
C GLY A 36 -5.66 -29.11 -9.30
N LEU A 37 -5.31 -27.82 -9.38
CA LEU A 37 -5.52 -26.99 -10.56
C LEU A 37 -4.76 -27.54 -11.79
N VAL A 38 -3.46 -27.85 -11.63
CA VAL A 38 -2.65 -28.38 -12.74
C VAL A 38 -3.17 -29.72 -13.22
N ARG A 39 -3.53 -30.63 -12.31
CA ARG A 39 -4.12 -31.92 -12.68
C ARG A 39 -5.40 -31.73 -13.49
N TRP A 40 -6.31 -30.89 -13.01
CA TRP A 40 -7.56 -30.59 -13.71
C TRP A 40 -7.31 -30.02 -15.11
N VAL A 41 -6.38 -29.06 -15.27
CA VAL A 41 -6.03 -28.52 -16.60
C VAL A 41 -5.53 -29.62 -17.54
N VAL A 42 -4.68 -30.54 -17.05
CA VAL A 42 -4.15 -31.65 -17.86
C VAL A 42 -5.25 -32.63 -18.25
N GLU A 43 -6.14 -32.99 -17.33
CA GLU A 43 -7.28 -33.89 -17.59
C GLU A 43 -8.24 -33.32 -18.63
N GLU A 44 -8.58 -32.03 -18.55
CA GLU A 44 -9.42 -31.36 -19.53
C GLU A 44 -8.79 -31.37 -20.93
N VAL A 45 -7.51 -31.01 -21.02
CA VAL A 45 -6.78 -30.99 -22.30
C VAL A 45 -6.65 -32.40 -22.88
N ALA A 46 -6.34 -33.40 -22.05
CA ALA A 46 -6.23 -34.80 -22.47
C ALA A 46 -7.57 -35.36 -22.97
N ALA A 47 -8.68 -34.89 -22.41
CA ALA A 47 -10.03 -35.23 -22.87
C ALA A 47 -10.50 -34.43 -24.11
N GLY A 48 -9.63 -33.61 -24.70
CA GLY A 48 -9.96 -32.78 -25.87
C GLY A 48 -10.89 -31.59 -25.56
N ARG A 49 -11.07 -31.25 -24.27
CA ARG A 49 -11.87 -30.09 -23.84
C ARG A 49 -10.99 -28.86 -23.69
N SER A 50 -11.61 -27.68 -23.78
CA SER A 50 -10.97 -26.40 -23.49
C SER A 50 -11.19 -26.00 -22.03
N PRO A 51 -10.20 -26.17 -21.13
CA PRO A 51 -10.35 -25.75 -19.74
C PRO A 51 -10.55 -24.23 -19.68
N SER A 52 -11.46 -23.82 -18.80
CA SER A 52 -11.78 -22.42 -18.51
C SER A 52 -11.54 -22.10 -17.04
N ILE A 53 -10.64 -21.15 -16.77
CA ILE A 53 -10.35 -20.68 -15.41
C ILE A 53 -11.12 -19.39 -15.18
N VAL A 54 -11.99 -19.40 -14.17
CA VAL A 54 -12.77 -18.23 -13.76
C VAL A 54 -12.01 -17.49 -12.66
N ILE A 55 -11.67 -16.22 -12.90
CA ILE A 55 -10.98 -15.34 -11.96
C ILE A 55 -11.93 -14.20 -11.59
N HIS A 56 -12.21 -14.05 -10.30
CA HIS A 56 -13.03 -12.93 -9.83
C HIS A 56 -12.31 -11.59 -10.01
N ARG A 57 -13.07 -10.55 -10.34
CA ARG A 57 -12.56 -9.19 -10.45
C ARG A 57 -12.97 -8.38 -9.24
N TYR A 58 -12.01 -7.67 -8.68
CA TYR A 58 -12.23 -6.72 -7.59
C TYR A 58 -11.99 -5.31 -8.11
N ARG A 59 -12.82 -4.37 -7.67
CA ARG A 59 -12.74 -2.97 -8.10
C ARG A 59 -13.11 -2.06 -6.94
N ASN A 60 -12.17 -1.22 -6.52
CA ASN A 60 -12.39 -0.27 -5.43
C ASN A 60 -13.05 1.05 -5.90
N TYR A 61 -12.99 1.38 -7.19
CA TYR A 61 -13.74 2.51 -7.75
C TYR A 61 -14.07 2.33 -9.23
N CYS A 62 -15.19 2.91 -9.67
CA CYS A 62 -15.50 3.10 -11.09
C CYS A 62 -15.14 4.52 -11.53
N SER A 63 -14.80 4.66 -12.82
CA SER A 63 -14.67 5.95 -13.47
C SER A 63 -16.01 6.31 -14.13
N ALA A 64 -16.36 7.60 -14.14
CA ALA A 64 -17.59 8.10 -14.77
C ALA A 64 -17.80 7.63 -16.23
N ALA A 65 -16.73 7.29 -16.96
CA ALA A 65 -16.79 6.73 -18.31
C ALA A 65 -17.42 5.32 -18.40
N ASP A 66 -17.48 4.57 -17.29
CA ASP A 66 -18.12 3.26 -17.22
C ASP A 66 -19.59 3.34 -16.78
N ALA A 67 -20.10 4.55 -16.50
CA ALA A 67 -21.44 4.78 -16.00
C ALA A 67 -22.35 5.31 -17.12
N SER A 68 -23.01 4.42 -17.84
CA SER A 68 -24.29 4.71 -18.50
C SER A 68 -25.44 4.47 -17.49
N PRO A 69 -26.59 5.15 -17.65
CA PRO A 69 -27.22 6.13 -16.72
C PRO A 69 -27.66 5.55 -15.33
N PRO A 70 -28.10 6.38 -14.36
CA PRO A 70 -27.61 6.40 -12.98
C PRO A 70 -27.86 5.09 -12.22
N SER A 71 -27.08 4.06 -12.52
CA SER A 71 -27.03 2.89 -11.66
C SER A 71 -26.26 3.29 -10.39
N PRO A 72 -26.79 2.99 -9.19
CA PRO A 72 -26.05 3.21 -7.96
C PRO A 72 -24.75 2.41 -8.07
N CYS A 73 -23.62 3.12 -8.12
CA CYS A 73 -22.32 2.50 -8.29
C CYS A 73 -22.13 1.39 -7.23
N GLY A 74 -21.99 0.14 -7.68
CA GLY A 74 -21.78 -1.04 -6.83
C GLY A 74 -20.31 -1.33 -6.54
N CYS A 75 -19.43 -0.33 -6.65
CA CYS A 75 -18.02 -0.52 -6.34
C CYS A 75 -17.88 -0.78 -4.83
N SER A 76 -17.37 -1.95 -4.52
CA SER A 76 -17.00 -2.38 -3.18
C SER A 76 -15.73 -3.19 -3.30
N TYR A 77 -14.85 -3.04 -2.33
CA TYR A 77 -13.70 -3.92 -2.19
C TYR A 77 -14.07 -5.25 -1.49
N ASP A 78 -15.25 -5.36 -0.88
CA ASP A 78 -15.68 -6.55 -0.12
C ASP A 78 -16.24 -7.66 -1.02
N ALA A 79 -16.76 -7.30 -2.20
CA ALA A 79 -17.41 -8.22 -3.11
C ALA A 79 -16.81 -8.15 -4.53
N PRO A 80 -16.77 -9.28 -5.26
CA PRO A 80 -16.34 -9.27 -6.65
C PRO A 80 -17.37 -8.57 -7.54
N VAL A 81 -16.89 -7.71 -8.44
CA VAL A 81 -17.72 -6.91 -9.37
C VAL A 81 -17.92 -7.63 -10.71
N GLY A 82 -17.26 -8.76 -10.90
CA GLY A 82 -17.41 -9.60 -12.09
C GLY A 82 -16.41 -10.75 -12.12
N THR A 83 -16.31 -11.42 -13.26
CA THR A 83 -15.39 -12.54 -13.49
C THR A 83 -14.73 -12.43 -14.86
N ASP A 84 -13.41 -12.61 -14.90
CA ASP A 84 -12.68 -12.90 -16.14
C ASP A 84 -12.66 -14.42 -16.35
N VAL A 85 -12.89 -14.87 -17.59
CA VAL A 85 -12.79 -16.29 -17.95
C VAL A 85 -11.60 -16.49 -18.90
N LEU A 86 -10.61 -17.25 -18.44
CA LEU A 86 -9.44 -17.63 -19.24
C LEU A 86 -9.67 -19.01 -19.85
N THR A 87 -9.96 -19.04 -21.13
CA THR A 87 -10.19 -20.29 -21.88
C THR A 87 -8.95 -20.68 -22.67
N LEU A 88 -8.56 -21.96 -22.58
CA LEU A 88 -7.56 -22.56 -23.48
C LEU A 88 -8.16 -22.81 -24.86
N LEU A 89 -7.35 -22.66 -25.93
CA LEU A 89 -7.66 -23.06 -27.32
C LEU A 89 -8.56 -22.14 -28.17
N HIS A 90 -9.22 -21.12 -27.61
CA HIS A 90 -10.14 -20.29 -28.40
C HIS A 90 -9.64 -18.87 -28.74
N LYS A 91 -8.66 -18.33 -28.01
CA LYS A 91 -8.12 -16.98 -28.23
C LYS A 91 -6.64 -16.88 -27.86
N ASP A 92 -5.80 -16.38 -28.77
CA ASP A 92 -4.35 -16.25 -28.58
C ASP A 92 -3.96 -15.39 -27.37
N CYS A 93 -4.75 -14.36 -27.08
CA CYS A 93 -4.55 -13.50 -25.91
C CYS A 93 -4.82 -14.22 -24.58
N HIS A 94 -5.80 -15.13 -24.54
CA HIS A 94 -6.10 -15.93 -23.35
C HIS A 94 -5.02 -16.99 -23.13
N THR A 95 -4.54 -17.61 -24.21
CA THR A 95 -3.42 -18.57 -24.17
C THR A 95 -2.15 -17.91 -23.63
N SER A 96 -1.82 -16.70 -24.10
CA SER A 96 -0.67 -15.95 -23.61
C SER A 96 -0.78 -15.61 -22.12
N ARG A 97 -1.94 -15.08 -21.68
CA ARG A 97 -2.19 -14.75 -20.26
C ARG A 97 -2.14 -16.00 -19.37
N LEU A 98 -2.70 -17.11 -19.84
CA LEU A 98 -2.67 -18.37 -19.09
C LEU A 98 -1.27 -18.97 -19.03
N ASN A 99 -0.49 -18.91 -20.13
CA ASN A 99 0.90 -19.35 -20.13
C ASN A 99 1.71 -18.60 -19.06
N VAL A 100 1.57 -17.27 -18.99
CA VAL A 100 2.17 -16.46 -17.93
C VAL A 100 1.72 -16.94 -16.54
N LEU A 101 0.42 -17.12 -16.33
CA LEU A 101 -0.14 -17.56 -15.04
C LEU A 101 0.42 -18.92 -14.61
N LEU A 102 0.45 -19.92 -15.50
CA LEU A 102 0.99 -21.25 -15.24
C LEU A 102 2.51 -21.21 -14.97
N ARG A 103 3.25 -20.35 -15.66
CA ARG A 103 4.69 -20.17 -15.42
C ARG A 103 4.97 -19.54 -14.06
N VAL A 104 4.20 -18.53 -13.67
CA VAL A 104 4.31 -17.93 -12.33
C VAL A 104 3.89 -18.95 -11.26
N LEU A 105 2.84 -19.74 -11.48
CA LEU A 105 2.44 -20.83 -10.58
C LEU A 105 3.53 -21.87 -10.38
N LEU A 106 4.25 -22.25 -11.45
CA LEU A 106 5.39 -23.16 -11.37
C LEU A 106 6.50 -22.60 -10.48
N VAL A 107 6.83 -21.32 -10.64
CA VAL A 107 7.83 -20.65 -9.80
C VAL A 107 7.36 -20.63 -8.33
N VAL A 108 6.11 -20.23 -8.08
CA VAL A 108 5.52 -20.22 -6.73
C VAL A 108 5.56 -21.62 -6.11
N GLN A 109 5.22 -22.67 -6.86
CA GLN A 109 5.29 -24.05 -6.40
C GLN A 109 6.71 -24.41 -5.93
N GLN A 110 7.74 -24.05 -6.71
CA GLN A 110 9.14 -24.30 -6.36
C GLN A 110 9.55 -23.53 -5.10
N LEU A 111 9.14 -22.26 -4.97
CA LEU A 111 9.42 -21.44 -3.78
C LEU A 111 8.81 -22.03 -2.52
N LEU A 112 7.56 -22.51 -2.61
CA LEU A 112 6.86 -23.15 -1.49
C LEU A 112 7.50 -24.48 -1.10
N GLN A 113 7.86 -25.32 -2.08
CA GLN A 113 8.52 -26.62 -1.82
C GLN A 113 9.91 -26.48 -1.21
N GLN A 114 10.68 -25.47 -1.64
CA GLN A 114 12.04 -25.25 -1.15
C GLN A 114 12.08 -24.32 0.08
N ASN A 115 10.93 -23.79 0.50
CA ASN A 115 10.82 -22.74 1.51
C ASN A 115 11.77 -21.55 1.25
N LYS A 116 11.79 -21.09 -0.01
CA LYS A 116 12.60 -19.94 -0.47
C LYS A 116 11.70 -18.77 -0.83
N HIS A 117 12.26 -17.58 -0.77
CA HIS A 117 11.58 -16.34 -1.15
C HIS A 117 12.22 -15.73 -2.40
N CYS A 118 11.41 -15.05 -3.20
CA CYS A 118 11.92 -14.24 -4.30
C CYS A 118 11.08 -12.96 -4.46
N SER A 119 11.65 -11.95 -5.12
CA SER A 119 10.92 -10.75 -5.49
C SER A 119 10.19 -10.94 -6.82
N LYS A 120 9.22 -10.05 -7.11
CA LYS A 120 8.56 -10.04 -8.43
C LYS A 120 9.53 -9.76 -9.60
N ARG A 121 10.65 -9.05 -9.33
CA ARG A 121 11.68 -8.80 -10.33
C ARG A 121 12.50 -10.05 -10.61
N ASP A 122 12.76 -10.87 -9.59
CA ASP A 122 13.45 -12.14 -9.78
C ASP A 122 12.63 -13.06 -10.69
N ILE A 123 11.31 -13.13 -10.47
CA ILE A 123 10.39 -13.90 -11.34
C ILE A 123 10.44 -13.37 -12.77
N TYR A 124 10.39 -12.04 -12.96
CA TYR A 124 10.48 -11.41 -14.28
C TYR A 124 11.74 -11.85 -15.05
N TYR A 125 12.90 -11.93 -14.38
CA TYR A 125 14.15 -12.33 -15.02
C TYR A 125 14.29 -13.83 -15.27
N MET A 126 13.45 -14.70 -14.69
CA MET A 126 13.54 -16.15 -14.91
C MET A 126 13.15 -16.56 -16.33
N TYR A 127 12.21 -15.84 -16.97
CA TYR A 127 11.72 -16.15 -18.32
C TYR A 127 11.53 -14.87 -19.17
N PRO A 128 12.62 -14.21 -19.62
CA PRO A 128 12.52 -12.93 -20.33
C PRO A 128 11.74 -12.98 -21.66
N SER A 129 11.68 -14.15 -22.32
CA SER A 129 10.91 -14.35 -23.55
C SER A 129 9.39 -14.42 -23.32
N ILE A 130 8.96 -14.71 -22.09
CA ILE A 130 7.54 -14.84 -21.72
C ILE A 130 7.10 -13.60 -20.94
N PHE A 131 7.95 -13.11 -20.04
CA PHE A 131 7.68 -11.96 -19.20
C PHE A 131 8.25 -10.69 -19.85
N VAL A 132 7.51 -10.14 -20.81
CA VAL A 132 7.92 -8.93 -21.53
C VAL A 132 7.96 -7.72 -20.59
N GLU A 133 6.96 -7.59 -19.71
CA GLU A 133 6.85 -6.49 -18.76
C GLU A 133 6.66 -7.01 -17.32
N VAL A 134 7.23 -6.27 -16.36
CA VAL A 134 7.05 -6.57 -14.92
C VAL A 134 5.56 -6.49 -14.52
N ALA A 135 4.76 -5.67 -15.21
CA ALA A 135 3.33 -5.56 -14.98
C ALA A 135 2.55 -6.86 -15.27
N VAL A 136 3.03 -7.65 -16.25
CA VAL A 136 2.43 -8.94 -16.61
C VAL A 136 2.63 -9.97 -15.49
N VAL A 137 3.82 -9.99 -14.89
CA VAL A 137 4.13 -10.84 -13.73
C VAL A 137 3.31 -10.40 -12.51
N ASP A 138 3.22 -9.10 -12.24
CA ASP A 138 2.45 -8.58 -11.10
C ASP A 138 0.95 -8.91 -11.22
N ARG A 139 0.38 -8.81 -12.44
CA ARG A 139 -0.99 -9.24 -12.73
C ARG A 139 -1.18 -10.74 -12.47
N ALA A 140 -0.27 -11.58 -12.95
CA ALA A 140 -0.36 -13.02 -12.74
C ALA A 140 -0.27 -13.41 -11.26
N ILE A 141 0.62 -12.76 -10.48
CA ILE A 141 0.68 -12.94 -9.03
C ILE A 141 -0.67 -12.58 -8.38
N ASN A 142 -1.28 -11.46 -8.80
CA ASN A 142 -2.57 -11.03 -8.28
C ASN A 142 -3.71 -12.00 -8.65
N ASP A 143 -3.75 -12.48 -9.89
CA ASP A 143 -4.71 -13.48 -10.36
C ASP A 143 -4.60 -14.78 -9.54
N ILE A 144 -3.38 -15.22 -9.22
CA ILE A 144 -3.13 -16.39 -8.36
C ILE A 144 -3.63 -16.15 -6.93
N CYS A 145 -3.38 -14.96 -6.38
CA CYS A 145 -3.89 -14.58 -5.05
C CYS A 145 -5.43 -14.69 -5.00
N ILE A 146 -6.10 -14.16 -6.02
CA ILE A 146 -7.56 -14.21 -6.14
C ILE A 146 -8.08 -15.64 -6.32
N LEU A 147 -7.43 -16.43 -7.18
CA LEU A 147 -7.80 -17.82 -7.47
C LEU A 147 -7.71 -18.70 -6.22
N PHE A 148 -6.61 -18.58 -5.49
CA PHE A 148 -6.38 -19.39 -4.29
C PHE A 148 -6.84 -18.72 -3.00
N LYS A 149 -7.52 -17.57 -3.08
CA LYS A 149 -8.00 -16.81 -1.92
C LYS A 149 -6.92 -16.66 -0.84
N CYS A 150 -5.74 -16.26 -1.28
CA CYS A 150 -4.57 -16.08 -0.44
C CYS A 150 -3.92 -14.75 -0.79
N SER A 151 -3.07 -14.25 0.09
CA SER A 151 -2.37 -13.01 -0.14
C SER A 151 -0.99 -13.26 -0.77
N ARG A 152 -0.36 -12.19 -1.27
CA ARG A 152 0.99 -12.27 -1.87
C ARG A 152 2.04 -12.83 -0.91
N HIS A 153 1.90 -12.62 0.40
CA HIS A 153 2.85 -13.14 1.38
C HIS A 153 2.81 -14.67 1.49
N ASN A 154 1.66 -15.30 1.25
CA ASN A 154 1.53 -16.77 1.29
C ASN A 154 2.18 -17.44 0.07
N LEU A 155 2.47 -16.70 -1.00
CA LEU A 155 3.09 -17.24 -2.22
C LEU A 155 4.63 -17.26 -2.16
N ASN A 156 5.23 -16.88 -1.03
CA ASN A 156 6.67 -16.62 -0.88
C ASN A 156 7.23 -15.56 -1.85
N VAL A 157 6.36 -14.75 -2.46
CA VAL A 157 6.76 -13.61 -3.30
C VAL A 157 6.81 -12.35 -2.45
N VAL A 158 8.03 -11.92 -2.16
CA VAL A 158 8.29 -10.86 -1.17
C VAL A 158 8.45 -9.51 -1.87
N PRO A 159 7.71 -8.46 -1.45
CA PRO A 159 7.90 -7.11 -1.97
C PRO A 159 9.22 -6.52 -1.48
N VAL A 160 9.84 -5.69 -2.32
CA VAL A 160 11.00 -4.89 -1.91
C VAL A 160 10.50 -3.71 -1.08
N VAL A 161 10.92 -3.65 0.19
CA VAL A 161 10.55 -2.57 1.12
C VAL A 161 11.33 -1.31 0.77
N LYS A 162 10.62 -0.19 0.70
CA LYS A 162 11.18 1.15 0.55
C LYS A 162 10.87 2.05 1.75
N GLY A 163 9.80 1.75 2.48
CA GLY A 163 9.31 2.64 3.52
C GLY A 163 10.21 2.73 4.75
N LEU A 164 10.15 3.89 5.40
CA LEU A 164 10.87 4.18 6.64
C LEU A 164 9.88 4.59 7.73
N VAL A 165 10.26 4.34 8.98
CA VAL A 165 9.56 4.76 10.19
C VAL A 165 10.53 5.38 11.19
N MET A 166 10.09 6.44 11.85
CA MET A 166 10.74 7.02 13.04
C MET A 166 9.67 7.42 14.07
N GLY A 167 10.09 7.71 15.30
CA GLY A 167 9.23 8.26 16.34
C GLY A 167 9.05 7.35 17.56
N TRP A 168 8.02 7.66 18.34
CA TRP A 168 7.76 7.03 19.64
C TRP A 168 7.12 5.65 19.50
N ILE A 169 7.85 4.69 18.96
CA ILE A 169 7.39 3.31 18.79
C ILE A 169 8.47 2.29 19.13
N ARG A 170 8.04 1.20 19.74
CA ARG A 170 8.81 -0.01 19.95
C ARG A 170 8.01 -1.18 19.42
N PHE A 171 8.68 -2.10 18.74
CA PHE A 171 8.11 -3.39 18.38
C PHE A 171 9.21 -4.44 18.25
N VAL A 172 8.82 -5.70 18.16
CA VAL A 172 9.73 -6.84 17.98
C VAL A 172 9.42 -7.49 16.65
N GLU A 173 10.42 -7.62 15.78
CA GLU A 173 10.32 -8.31 14.49
C GLU A 173 11.10 -9.62 14.59
N GLY A 174 10.40 -10.74 14.82
CA GLY A 174 11.05 -12.02 15.13
C GLY A 174 11.95 -11.91 16.37
N GLU A 175 13.25 -12.14 16.22
CA GLU A 175 14.23 -11.96 17.31
C GLU A 175 14.78 -10.53 17.40
N LYS A 176 14.59 -9.71 16.36
CA LYS A 176 15.11 -8.35 16.28
C LYS A 176 14.18 -7.39 17.01
N LYS A 177 14.65 -6.87 18.15
CA LYS A 177 13.92 -5.81 18.86
C LYS A 177 14.21 -4.45 18.22
N VAL A 178 13.19 -3.83 17.65
CA VAL A 178 13.28 -2.48 17.06
C VAL A 178 12.82 -1.47 18.11
N TYR A 179 13.77 -0.67 18.59
CA TYR A 179 13.55 0.35 19.62
C TYR A 179 13.72 1.75 19.03
N CYS A 180 12.72 2.27 18.33
CA CYS A 180 12.76 3.65 17.85
C CYS A 180 12.75 4.65 19.03
N ILE A 181 12.17 4.27 20.18
CA ILE A 181 12.12 5.11 21.40
C ILE A 181 13.51 5.56 21.91
N LYS A 182 14.57 4.76 21.71
CA LYS A 182 15.92 5.14 22.17
C LYS A 182 16.55 6.24 21.31
N ASN A 183 16.17 6.30 20.04
CA ASN A 183 16.60 7.34 19.12
C ASN A 183 15.39 7.72 18.27
N VAL A 184 14.55 8.58 18.85
CA VAL A 184 13.20 8.87 18.36
C VAL A 184 13.20 9.42 16.94
N ASN A 185 14.25 10.13 16.55
CA ASN A 185 14.35 10.74 15.21
C ASN A 185 15.22 9.91 14.25
N ALA A 186 15.72 8.74 14.65
CA ALA A 186 16.41 7.85 13.73
C ALA A 186 15.42 7.13 12.81
N ALA A 187 15.79 7.07 11.52
CA ALA A 187 15.05 6.34 10.51
C ALA A 187 15.33 4.83 10.61
N PHE A 188 14.26 4.03 10.63
CA PHE A 188 14.33 2.57 10.56
C PHE A 188 13.53 2.08 9.35
N SER A 189 14.02 1.05 8.66
CA SER A 189 13.24 0.42 7.59
C SER A 189 12.01 -0.27 8.15
N ILE A 190 10.90 -0.16 7.42
CA ILE A 190 9.67 -0.87 7.77
C ILE A 190 9.87 -2.39 7.63
N PRO A 191 9.38 -3.20 8.59
CA PRO A 191 9.40 -4.65 8.49
C PRO A 191 8.75 -5.18 7.22
N VAL A 192 9.36 -6.19 6.61
CA VAL A 192 8.83 -6.83 5.41
C VAL A 192 7.57 -7.65 5.73
N SER A 193 7.62 -8.39 6.85
CA SER A 193 6.53 -9.27 7.30
C SER A 193 5.88 -8.69 8.55
N ILE A 194 4.70 -8.11 8.36
CA ILE A 194 3.91 -7.54 9.46
C ILE A 194 3.46 -8.62 10.44
N GLU A 195 3.26 -9.86 9.97
CA GLU A 195 2.93 -11.00 10.81
C GLU A 195 4.01 -11.29 11.84
N ALA A 196 5.28 -10.99 11.54
CA ALA A 196 6.40 -11.21 12.45
C ALA A 196 6.48 -10.14 13.57
N ILE A 197 5.68 -9.08 13.49
CA ILE A 197 5.69 -8.00 14.46
C ILE A 197 4.94 -8.43 15.74
N LYS A 198 5.56 -8.18 16.89
CA LYS A 198 5.02 -8.43 18.25
C LYS A 198 5.31 -7.23 19.16
N ASP A 199 4.61 -7.19 20.30
CA ASP A 199 4.83 -6.23 21.39
C ASP A 199 4.92 -4.76 20.93
N VAL A 200 3.97 -4.32 20.10
CA VAL A 200 3.90 -2.91 19.69
C VAL A 200 3.52 -2.06 20.88
N VAL A 201 4.38 -1.12 21.23
CA VAL A 201 4.15 -0.16 22.31
C VAL A 201 4.52 1.23 21.82
N SER A 202 3.64 2.19 22.07
CA SER A 202 3.83 3.58 21.68
C SER A 202 3.30 4.53 22.75
N VAL A 203 3.90 5.72 22.83
CA VAL A 203 3.40 6.87 23.61
C VAL A 203 3.13 8.07 22.68
N ALA A 204 3.03 7.81 21.37
CA ALA A 204 2.75 8.84 20.39
C ALA A 204 1.30 9.31 20.49
N HIS A 205 1.05 10.57 20.15
CA HIS A 205 -0.30 11.14 20.07
C HIS A 205 -0.94 10.94 18.70
N TYR A 206 -0.14 10.80 17.63
CA TYR A 206 -0.61 10.62 16.26
C TYR A 206 0.48 9.98 15.38
N ILE A 207 0.04 9.51 14.21
CA ILE A 207 0.91 9.03 13.12
C ILE A 207 0.87 10.06 12.00
N LEU A 208 2.04 10.46 11.50
CA LEU A 208 2.18 11.34 10.33
C LEU A 208 2.83 10.57 9.18
N VAL A 209 2.11 10.44 8.09
CA VAL A 209 2.60 9.92 6.82
C VAL A 209 3.10 11.09 5.99
N VAL A 210 4.33 11.01 5.50
CA VAL A 210 4.92 12.01 4.59
C VAL A 210 5.30 11.35 3.28
N GLU A 211 4.94 11.99 2.18
CA GLU A 211 5.21 11.50 0.83
C GLU A 211 6.71 11.35 0.55
N LYS A 212 7.45 12.47 0.67
CA LYS A 212 8.84 12.57 0.24
C LYS A 212 9.83 12.17 1.33
N GLU A 213 10.90 11.48 0.91
CA GLU A 213 12.00 11.14 1.81
C GLU A 213 12.79 12.37 2.27
N THR A 214 12.96 13.37 1.40
CA THR A 214 13.61 14.65 1.74
C THR A 214 12.93 15.33 2.92
N VAL A 215 11.60 15.41 2.89
CA VAL A 215 10.77 15.93 3.98
C VAL A 215 10.89 15.07 5.24
N PHE A 216 10.86 13.74 5.10
CA PHE A 216 11.08 12.83 6.22
C PHE A 216 12.42 13.08 6.93
N GLN A 217 13.51 13.19 6.17
CA GLN A 217 14.85 13.46 6.70
C GLN A 217 14.95 14.86 7.32
N ARG A 218 14.26 15.86 6.77
CA ARG A 218 14.17 17.19 7.38
C ARG A 218 13.53 17.13 8.76
N LEU A 219 12.39 16.43 8.89
CA LEU A 219 11.72 16.25 10.19
C LEU A 219 12.60 15.50 11.19
N ALA A 220 13.39 14.53 10.74
CA ALA A 220 14.37 13.83 11.58
C ALA A 220 15.44 14.79 12.12
N ASN A 221 16.03 15.61 11.23
CA ASN A 221 17.05 16.59 11.59
C ASN A 221 16.54 17.67 12.55
N ASP A 222 15.29 18.09 12.40
CA ASP A 222 14.65 19.08 13.27
C ASP A 222 14.18 18.48 14.62
N LYS A 223 14.45 17.19 14.87
CA LYS A 223 13.99 16.45 16.05
C LYS A 223 12.47 16.49 16.25
N PHE A 224 11.72 16.46 15.14
CA PHE A 224 10.28 16.70 15.13
C PHE A 224 9.50 15.71 16.02
N CYS A 225 9.86 14.42 15.98
CA CYS A 225 9.14 13.40 16.73
C CYS A 225 9.33 13.53 18.25
N GLU A 226 10.50 14.01 18.69
CA GLU A 226 10.78 14.30 20.10
C GLU A 226 9.92 15.45 20.61
N ARG A 227 9.81 16.54 19.83
CA ARG A 227 9.03 17.74 20.18
C ARG A 227 7.52 17.50 20.19
N ASN A 228 7.02 16.73 19.22
CA ASN A 228 5.57 16.58 19.00
C ASN A 228 4.99 15.25 19.51
N ARG A 229 5.83 14.34 20.01
CA ARG A 229 5.45 12.99 20.45
C ARG A 229 4.62 12.24 19.40
N CYS A 230 5.20 12.02 18.22
CA CYS A 230 4.51 11.35 17.12
C CYS A 230 5.32 10.17 16.55
N ILE A 231 4.68 9.41 15.66
CA ILE A 231 5.33 8.47 14.74
C ILE A 231 5.30 9.11 13.35
N VAL A 232 6.40 9.05 12.61
CA VAL A 232 6.46 9.51 11.22
C VAL A 232 6.80 8.33 10.31
N ILE A 233 6.07 8.19 9.21
CA ILE A 233 6.23 7.12 8.22
C ILE A 233 6.37 7.75 6.84
N THR A 234 7.24 7.22 5.99
CA THR A 234 7.29 7.58 4.58
C THR A 234 7.29 6.34 3.69
N GLY A 235 6.55 6.42 2.57
CA GLY A 235 6.58 5.42 1.50
C GLY A 235 7.58 5.75 0.38
N ARG A 236 8.23 6.94 0.43
CA ARG A 236 9.08 7.49 -0.64
C ARG A 236 8.30 7.63 -1.96
N GLY A 237 7.22 8.41 -1.92
CA GLY A 237 6.22 8.52 -2.99
C GLY A 237 5.10 7.48 -2.82
N TYR A 238 4.72 6.81 -3.92
CA TYR A 238 3.69 5.76 -3.88
C TYR A 238 4.09 4.62 -2.93
N PRO A 239 3.26 4.31 -1.92
CA PRO A 239 3.63 3.36 -0.89
C PRO A 239 3.59 1.92 -1.39
N ASP A 240 4.57 1.14 -0.96
CA ASP A 240 4.60 -0.30 -1.18
C ASP A 240 3.62 -1.04 -0.24
N ILE A 241 3.41 -2.33 -0.52
CA ILE A 241 2.51 -3.19 0.26
C ILE A 241 2.93 -3.23 1.75
N PRO A 242 4.21 -3.45 2.11
CA PRO A 242 4.63 -3.47 3.52
C PRO A 242 4.37 -2.16 4.24
N THR A 243 4.63 -1.00 3.63
CA THR A 243 4.36 0.32 4.23
C THR A 243 2.88 0.49 4.54
N ARG A 244 2.00 0.14 3.58
CA ARG A 244 0.54 0.23 3.77
C ARG A 244 0.05 -0.70 4.86
N ARG A 245 0.50 -1.97 4.85
CA ARG A 245 0.14 -2.94 5.90
C ARG A 245 0.65 -2.52 7.27
N PHE A 246 1.86 -1.96 7.34
CA PHE A 246 2.43 -1.47 8.60
C PHE A 246 1.62 -0.31 9.15
N LEU A 247 1.30 0.69 8.32
CA LEU A 247 0.45 1.80 8.74
C LEU A 247 -0.93 1.32 9.22
N ARG A 248 -1.59 0.45 8.45
CA ARG A 248 -2.88 -0.14 8.82
C ARG A 248 -2.80 -0.85 10.17
N TYR A 249 -1.80 -1.71 10.33
CA TYR A 249 -1.55 -2.42 11.58
C TYR A 249 -1.31 -1.48 12.76
N LEU A 250 -0.52 -0.41 12.60
CA LEU A 250 -0.30 0.56 13.67
C LEU A 250 -1.57 1.31 14.07
N VAL A 251 -2.40 1.72 13.10
CA VAL A 251 -3.67 2.39 13.39
C VAL A 251 -4.62 1.45 14.14
N GLU A 252 -4.73 0.18 13.74
CA GLU A 252 -5.56 -0.82 14.42
C GLU A 252 -5.06 -1.17 15.82
N GLN A 253 -3.74 -1.25 16.04
CA GLN A 253 -3.19 -1.61 17.34
C GLN A 253 -3.16 -0.42 18.31
N LEU A 254 -2.77 0.76 17.83
CA LEU A 254 -2.54 1.93 18.68
C LEU A 254 -3.75 2.85 18.77
N HIS A 255 -4.72 2.73 17.86
CA HIS A 255 -5.91 3.59 17.78
C HIS A 255 -5.56 5.09 17.71
N LEU A 256 -4.44 5.41 17.06
CA LEU A 256 -3.96 6.78 16.90
C LEU A 256 -4.52 7.41 15.62
N PRO A 257 -4.82 8.72 15.62
CA PRO A 257 -5.17 9.43 14.40
C PRO A 257 -3.98 9.41 13.43
N ALA A 258 -4.26 9.14 12.15
CA ALA A 258 -3.29 9.14 11.08
C ALA A 258 -3.50 10.37 10.18
N TYR A 259 -2.45 11.15 10.02
CA TYR A 259 -2.41 12.33 9.14
C TYR A 259 -1.49 12.04 7.95
N CYS A 260 -1.81 12.56 6.78
CA CYS A 260 -1.00 12.41 5.58
C CYS A 260 -0.65 13.79 5.01
N LEU A 261 0.63 14.01 4.76
CA LEU A 261 1.21 15.20 4.16
C LEU A 261 1.80 14.83 2.79
N VAL A 262 1.22 15.42 1.75
CA VAL A 262 1.55 15.18 0.33
C VAL A 262 1.75 16.51 -0.39
N ASP A 263 2.37 16.47 -1.57
CA ASP A 263 2.51 17.64 -2.42
C ASP A 263 1.13 18.19 -2.85
N SER A 264 1.07 19.50 -3.10
CA SER A 264 -0.14 20.16 -3.62
C SER A 264 -0.25 19.94 -5.13
N ASP A 265 -0.33 18.69 -5.56
CA ASP A 265 -0.50 18.29 -6.95
C ASP A 265 -1.38 17.03 -7.11
N PRO A 266 -1.78 16.66 -8.35
CA PRO A 266 -2.63 15.49 -8.58
C PRO A 266 -1.98 14.15 -8.24
N TYR A 267 -0.65 14.05 -8.20
CA TYR A 267 0.07 12.82 -7.86
C TYR A 267 0.17 12.63 -6.35
N GLY A 268 0.45 13.69 -5.58
CA GLY A 268 0.38 13.72 -4.12
C GLY A 268 -1.02 13.35 -3.65
N PHE A 269 -2.06 13.88 -4.29
CA PHE A 269 -3.44 13.48 -4.02
C PHE A 269 -3.68 11.98 -4.30
N ASP A 270 -3.15 11.43 -5.40
CA ASP A 270 -3.32 10.00 -5.72
C ASP A 270 -2.60 9.08 -4.72
N ILE A 271 -1.48 9.54 -4.15
CA ILE A 271 -0.76 8.85 -3.07
C ILE A 271 -1.61 8.80 -1.81
N LEU A 272 -2.18 9.95 -1.40
CA LEU A 272 -3.14 10.02 -0.30
C LEU A 272 -4.34 9.09 -0.54
N ALA A 273 -4.94 9.15 -1.73
CA ALA A 273 -6.07 8.29 -2.10
C ALA A 273 -5.70 6.80 -2.05
N THR A 274 -4.46 6.44 -2.39
CA THR A 274 -3.96 5.06 -2.29
C THR A 274 -3.90 4.56 -0.85
N TYR A 275 -3.60 5.42 0.12
CA TYR A 275 -3.66 5.05 1.54
C TYR A 275 -5.10 4.85 2.03
N LYS A 276 -6.03 5.74 1.65
CA LYS A 276 -7.42 5.71 2.12
C LYS A 276 -8.29 4.67 1.42
N PHE A 277 -8.29 4.68 0.08
CA PHE A 277 -9.21 3.92 -0.77
C PHE A 277 -8.53 2.76 -1.50
N GLY A 278 -7.20 2.73 -1.52
CA GLY A 278 -6.42 1.72 -2.20
C GLY A 278 -6.26 1.95 -3.70
N SER A 279 -5.67 0.96 -4.38
CA SER A 279 -5.42 1.01 -5.83
C SER A 279 -6.19 -0.08 -6.55
N LEU A 280 -6.59 0.18 -7.80
CA LEU A 280 -7.29 -0.82 -8.63
C LEU A 280 -6.52 -2.13 -8.74
N GLN A 281 -5.20 -2.05 -8.87
CA GLN A 281 -4.32 -3.21 -9.03
C GLN A 281 -4.29 -4.11 -7.78
N LEU A 282 -4.56 -3.55 -6.60
CA LEU A 282 -4.56 -4.25 -5.31
C LEU A 282 -5.96 -4.23 -4.69
N ALA A 283 -7.01 -4.13 -5.49
CA ALA A 283 -8.39 -4.06 -5.00
C ALA A 283 -8.79 -5.30 -4.18
N TYR A 284 -8.24 -6.47 -4.51
CA TYR A 284 -8.45 -7.70 -3.74
C TYR A 284 -7.90 -7.61 -2.30
N ASP A 285 -6.75 -6.96 -2.12
CA ASP A 285 -6.09 -6.82 -0.82
C ASP A 285 -6.49 -5.52 -0.09
N ALA A 286 -7.41 -4.72 -0.64
CA ALA A 286 -7.71 -3.37 -0.14
C ALA A 286 -8.08 -3.36 1.36
N ASN A 287 -8.84 -4.34 1.83
CA ASN A 287 -9.22 -4.50 3.24
C ASN A 287 -8.03 -4.62 4.20
N LEU A 288 -6.90 -5.13 3.73
CA LEU A 288 -5.70 -5.31 4.53
C LEU A 288 -4.72 -4.13 4.39
N LEU A 289 -4.99 -3.20 3.48
CA LEU A 289 -4.05 -2.16 3.06
C LEU A 289 -4.56 -0.74 3.23
N CYS A 290 -5.87 -0.55 3.30
CA CYS A 290 -6.51 0.76 3.34
C CYS A 290 -6.67 1.26 4.79
N VAL A 291 -6.49 2.56 4.99
CA VAL A 291 -6.71 3.25 6.26
C VAL A 291 -7.82 4.29 6.04
N PRO A 292 -9.11 3.91 6.18
CA PRO A 292 -10.24 4.78 5.89
C PRO A 292 -10.23 6.07 6.70
N ASP A 293 -9.75 6.02 7.94
CA ASP A 293 -9.73 7.16 8.87
C ASP A 293 -8.53 8.10 8.68
N ILE A 294 -7.69 7.88 7.65
CA ILE A 294 -6.57 8.77 7.37
C ILE A 294 -7.09 10.15 6.94
N ARG A 295 -6.48 11.19 7.52
CA ARG A 295 -6.83 12.59 7.28
C ARG A 295 -5.76 13.26 6.44
N TRP A 296 -6.18 14.03 5.45
CA TRP A 296 -5.31 14.88 4.66
C TRP A 296 -4.96 16.12 5.48
N LEU A 297 -3.68 16.24 5.84
CA LEU A 297 -3.17 17.41 6.56
C LEU A 297 -2.89 18.58 5.63
N GLY A 298 -2.62 18.29 4.36
CA GLY A 298 -2.15 19.21 3.35
C GLY A 298 -1.06 18.56 2.48
N VAL A 299 -0.35 19.34 1.67
CA VAL A 299 -0.49 20.79 1.55
C VAL A 299 -1.65 21.15 0.64
N PHE A 300 -2.52 22.07 1.07
CA PHE A 300 -3.65 22.52 0.27
C PHE A 300 -3.24 23.67 -0.66
N THR A 301 -3.96 23.85 -1.76
CA THR A 301 -3.70 24.96 -2.68
C THR A 301 -3.88 26.32 -1.99
N SER A 302 -4.79 26.42 -1.01
CA SER A 302 -5.01 27.60 -0.16
C SER A 302 -3.86 27.89 0.80
N ASP A 303 -3.09 26.87 1.21
CA ASP A 303 -1.96 27.05 2.13
C ASP A 303 -0.86 27.94 1.52
N PHE A 304 -0.78 28.02 0.19
CA PHE A 304 0.18 28.90 -0.49
C PHE A 304 -0.02 30.38 -0.08
N GLU A 305 -1.27 30.83 -0.08
CA GLU A 305 -1.66 32.19 0.29
C GLU A 305 -1.65 32.37 1.82
N ASP A 306 -2.23 31.42 2.57
CA ASP A 306 -2.32 31.45 4.04
C ASP A 306 -0.96 31.58 4.74
N PHE A 307 0.09 30.98 4.15
CA PHE A 307 1.45 31.01 4.70
C PHE A 307 2.39 31.95 3.93
N CYS A 308 1.86 32.75 3.01
CA CYS A 308 2.59 33.77 2.24
C CYS A 308 3.88 33.21 1.59
N LEU A 309 3.75 32.11 0.85
CA LEU A 309 4.89 31.47 0.20
C LEU A 309 5.39 32.31 -1.00
N PRO A 310 6.71 32.26 -1.31
CA PRO A 310 7.24 33.01 -2.45
C PRO A 310 6.68 32.52 -3.79
N ASP A 311 6.28 33.46 -4.65
CA ASP A 311 5.71 33.17 -5.99
C ASP A 311 6.59 32.27 -6.86
N CYS A 312 7.91 32.29 -6.65
CA CYS A 312 8.84 31.41 -7.39
C CYS A 312 8.65 29.92 -7.10
N CYS A 313 7.94 29.56 -6.02
CA CYS A 313 7.61 28.17 -5.69
C CYS A 313 6.30 27.70 -6.34
N LEU A 314 5.50 28.61 -6.90
CA LEU A 314 4.23 28.30 -7.53
C LEU A 314 4.45 27.86 -8.98
N LEU A 315 3.92 26.69 -9.33
CA LEU A 315 4.05 26.11 -10.66
C LEU A 315 2.69 25.99 -11.31
N HIS A 316 2.63 26.07 -12.64
CA HIS A 316 1.41 25.77 -13.39
C HIS A 316 1.20 24.26 -13.54
N LEU A 317 -0.06 23.84 -13.53
CA LEU A 317 -0.43 22.46 -13.87
C LEU A 317 -0.11 22.18 -15.34
N SER A 318 0.65 21.12 -15.59
CA SER A 318 0.88 20.61 -16.93
C SER A 318 -0.38 19.95 -17.51
N PRO A 319 -0.45 19.73 -18.84
CA PRO A 319 -1.53 18.96 -19.45
C PRO A 319 -1.65 17.52 -18.91
N GLU A 320 -0.54 16.94 -18.44
CA GLU A 320 -0.53 15.62 -17.79
C GLU A 320 -1.15 15.67 -16.39
N ASP A 321 -0.80 16.70 -15.61
CA ASP A 321 -1.39 16.93 -14.28
C ASP A 321 -2.91 17.10 -14.38
N ARG A 322 -3.39 17.91 -15.34
CA ARG A 322 -4.82 18.13 -15.57
C ARG A 322 -5.55 16.82 -15.90
N ARG A 323 -5.03 16.04 -16.86
CA ARG A 323 -5.59 14.72 -17.20
C ARG A 323 -5.61 13.76 -16.01
N LYS A 324 -4.56 13.79 -15.17
CA LYS A 324 -4.48 12.98 -13.95
C LYS A 324 -5.55 13.39 -12.94
N ALA A 325 -5.70 14.68 -12.67
CA ALA A 325 -6.71 15.21 -11.77
C ALA A 325 -8.13 14.91 -12.26
N GLU A 326 -8.43 15.12 -13.54
CA GLU A 326 -9.73 14.77 -14.14
C GLU A 326 -10.02 13.26 -14.03
N SER A 327 -9.02 12.41 -14.27
CA SER A 327 -9.13 10.96 -14.07
C SER A 327 -9.45 10.61 -12.62
N ILE A 328 -8.83 11.29 -11.65
CA ILE A 328 -9.10 11.10 -10.22
C ILE A 328 -10.51 11.59 -9.86
N LEU A 329 -10.93 12.76 -10.35
CA LEU A 329 -12.27 13.32 -10.12
C LEU A 329 -13.38 12.42 -10.67
N SER A 330 -13.08 11.59 -11.67
CA SER A 330 -14.04 10.61 -12.19
C SER A 330 -14.33 9.43 -11.24
N ARG A 331 -13.55 9.28 -10.16
CA ARG A 331 -13.63 8.12 -9.24
C ARG A 331 -14.81 8.25 -8.29
N CYS A 332 -15.63 7.21 -8.20
CA CYS A 332 -16.89 7.25 -7.46
C CYS A 332 -16.78 7.55 -5.95
N TYR A 333 -15.70 7.13 -5.27
CA TYR A 333 -15.55 7.36 -3.83
C TYR A 333 -15.41 8.85 -3.48
N LEU A 334 -14.94 9.70 -4.40
CA LEU A 334 -14.86 11.15 -4.16
C LEU A 334 -16.25 11.80 -4.08
N HIS A 335 -17.24 11.22 -4.74
CA HIS A 335 -18.62 11.70 -4.65
C HIS A 335 -19.33 11.20 -3.40
N LYS A 336 -19.02 9.96 -2.97
CA LYS A 336 -19.77 9.28 -1.91
C LYS A 336 -19.15 9.42 -0.52
N GLU A 337 -17.81 9.33 -0.44
CA GLU A 337 -17.08 9.18 0.81
C GLU A 337 -16.20 10.37 1.16
N ALA A 338 -15.72 11.13 0.16
CA ALA A 338 -14.82 12.27 0.38
C ALA A 338 -15.16 13.49 -0.50
N PRO A 339 -16.35 14.11 -0.33
CA PRO A 339 -16.75 15.29 -1.08
C PRO A 339 -15.85 16.50 -0.82
N GLU A 340 -15.33 16.66 0.39
CA GLU A 340 -14.40 17.76 0.73
C GLU A 340 -13.08 17.64 -0.04
N TRP A 341 -12.54 16.42 -0.17
CA TRP A 341 -11.31 16.17 -0.94
C TRP A 341 -11.53 16.43 -2.43
N ARG A 342 -12.74 16.16 -2.93
CA ARG A 342 -13.13 16.49 -4.31
C ARG A 342 -13.09 18.00 -4.55
N LEU A 343 -13.64 18.81 -3.63
CA LEU A 343 -13.66 20.27 -3.76
C LEU A 343 -12.25 20.85 -3.80
N GLU A 344 -11.32 20.35 -2.98
CA GLU A 344 -9.91 20.77 -3.01
C GLU A 344 -9.24 20.47 -4.36
N LEU A 345 -9.51 19.29 -4.94
CA LEU A 345 -8.95 18.92 -6.24
C LEU A 345 -9.58 19.73 -7.39
N GLU A 346 -10.87 20.06 -7.31
CA GLU A 346 -11.55 20.97 -8.25
C GLU A 346 -10.99 22.40 -8.13
N ALA A 347 -10.75 22.90 -6.91
CA ALA A 347 -10.14 24.19 -6.67
C ALA A 347 -8.71 24.27 -7.24
N MET A 348 -7.91 23.20 -7.09
CA MET A 348 -6.58 23.08 -7.71
C MET A 348 -6.67 23.19 -9.24
N LEU A 349 -7.62 22.50 -9.88
CA LEU A 349 -7.82 22.56 -11.34
C LEU A 349 -8.27 23.93 -11.83
N GLN A 350 -9.15 24.59 -11.07
CA GLN A 350 -9.64 25.94 -11.36
C GLN A 350 -8.52 26.98 -11.27
N LYS A 351 -7.74 26.96 -10.18
CA LYS A 351 -6.57 27.84 -10.03
C LYS A 351 -5.48 27.50 -11.04
N GLY A 352 -5.36 26.25 -11.44
CA GLY A 352 -4.40 25.81 -12.47
C GLY A 352 -2.95 25.80 -11.99
N VAL A 353 -2.73 25.70 -10.68
CA VAL A 353 -1.41 25.77 -10.04
C VAL A 353 -1.15 24.57 -9.13
N LYS A 354 0.13 24.29 -8.88
CA LYS A 354 0.64 23.28 -7.95
C LYS A 354 1.91 23.77 -7.27
N PHE A 355 2.29 23.14 -6.17
CA PHE A 355 3.58 23.37 -5.53
C PHE A 355 3.99 22.19 -4.63
N GLU A 356 5.29 22.10 -4.38
CA GLU A 356 5.90 21.02 -3.59
C GLU A 356 5.88 21.33 -2.08
N ILE A 357 5.84 20.30 -1.22
CA ILE A 357 5.95 20.48 0.25
C ILE A 357 7.21 21.27 0.62
N GLU A 358 8.31 21.09 -0.12
CA GLU A 358 9.57 21.80 0.08
C GLU A 358 9.44 23.33 -0.03
N ALA A 359 8.42 23.85 -0.73
CA ALA A 359 8.14 25.29 -0.80
C ALA A 359 7.89 25.90 0.59
N LEU A 360 7.34 25.12 1.52
CA LEU A 360 7.15 25.55 2.91
C LEU A 360 8.49 25.81 3.62
N SER A 361 9.59 25.26 3.12
CA SER A 361 10.93 25.49 3.66
C SER A 361 11.66 26.67 3.01
N ALA A 362 11.04 27.37 2.05
CA ALA A 362 11.66 28.47 1.32
C ALA A 362 11.98 29.67 2.23
N SER A 363 11.04 30.02 3.13
CA SER A 363 11.22 31.17 4.05
C SER A 363 12.07 30.82 5.27
N SER A 364 11.97 29.59 5.76
CA SER A 364 12.84 29.06 6.81
C SER A 364 12.90 27.54 6.71
N ILE A 365 14.12 27.01 6.82
CA ILE A 365 14.41 25.59 6.67
C ILE A 365 13.58 24.70 7.62
N SER A 366 13.30 25.18 8.83
CA SER A 366 12.51 24.47 9.85
C SER A 366 11.06 24.96 9.95
N PHE A 367 10.58 25.78 9.01
CA PHE A 367 9.20 26.30 9.04
C PHE A 367 8.16 25.17 9.05
N LEU A 368 8.40 24.14 8.25
CA LEU A 368 7.53 22.97 8.13
C LEU A 368 7.35 22.26 9.49
N SER A 369 8.46 22.02 10.19
CA SER A 369 8.51 21.27 11.45
C SER A 369 8.07 22.12 12.66
N ASP A 370 8.43 23.40 12.69
CA ASP A 370 8.20 24.27 13.83
C ASP A 370 6.81 24.95 13.81
N LYS A 371 6.31 25.31 12.62
CA LYS A 371 5.07 26.08 12.48
C LYS A 371 3.97 25.31 11.76
N TYR A 372 4.20 24.93 10.51
CA TYR A 372 3.12 24.44 9.63
C TYR A 372 2.40 23.20 10.20
N ILE A 373 3.14 22.10 10.43
CA ILE A 373 2.53 20.84 10.88
C ILE A 373 1.88 21.00 12.27
N PRO A 374 2.58 21.52 13.31
CA PRO A 374 1.97 21.66 14.62
C PRO A 374 0.75 22.58 14.63
N GLN A 375 0.78 23.67 13.86
CA GLN A 375 -0.33 24.62 13.77
C GLN A 375 -1.56 23.98 13.11
N LYS A 376 -1.41 23.30 11.97
CA LYS A 376 -2.56 22.67 11.28
C LYS A 376 -3.21 21.58 12.13
N ILE A 377 -2.40 20.75 12.81
CA ILE A 377 -2.92 19.71 13.72
C ILE A 377 -3.65 20.35 14.92
N LYS A 378 -3.06 21.34 15.58
CA LYS A 378 -3.69 22.00 16.75
C LYS A 378 -4.98 22.74 16.39
N GLN A 379 -5.05 23.34 15.21
CA GLN A 379 -6.22 24.07 14.73
C GLN A 379 -7.28 23.16 14.09
N GLY A 380 -7.00 21.86 13.93
CA GLY A 380 -7.89 20.93 13.24
C GLY A 380 -8.10 21.25 11.76
N ARG A 381 -7.16 21.97 11.12
CA ARG A 381 -7.22 22.32 9.70
C ARG A 381 -6.72 21.16 8.83
N HIS A 382 -7.49 20.08 8.82
CA HIS A 382 -7.26 18.86 8.04
C HIS A 382 -8.61 18.28 7.63
N ILE A 383 -8.66 17.51 6.55
CA ILE A 383 -9.91 16.90 6.01
C ILE A 383 -9.80 15.40 5.82
#